data_AF-A0A0F9LT72-F1
#
_entry.id   AF-A0A0F9LT72-F1
#
_cell.length_a   1.000
_cell.length_b   1.000
_cell.length_c   1.000
_cell.angle_alpha   90.00
_cell.angle_beta   90.00
_cell.angle_gamma   90.00
#
_symmetry.space_group_name_H-M   'P 1'
#
loop_
_entity.id
_entity.type
_entity.pdbx_description
1 polymer ?
#
loop_
_entity_poly.entity_id
_entity_poly.type
_entity_poly.pdbx_seq_one_letter_code
_entity_poly.pdbx_strand_id
1 'polypeptide(L)' 'MLTYPASTGRNFDELLRVIDSLQLTAYHKVATPANWKDGEDCVIVPSVKDDEIKELFPKGHKEIKPYLRMTPQPNK' A
#
# COMPACT_ATOMS: atom_id res chain seq x y z
N MET A 1 -0.39 1.06 -17.83
CA MET A 1 -1.07 1.97 -18.78
C MET A 1 -2.54 2.04 -18.40
N LEU A 2 -3.05 3.22 -18.07
CA LEU A 2 -4.48 3.43 -17.81
C LEU A 2 -5.17 3.85 -19.12
N THR A 3 -5.73 2.89 -19.83
CA THR A 3 -6.34 3.12 -21.15
C THR A 3 -7.84 3.24 -21.02
N TYR A 4 -8.38 4.39 -21.44
CA TYR A 4 -9.81 4.67 -21.50
C TYR A 4 -10.17 5.09 -22.93
N PRO A 5 -11.30 4.63 -23.50
CA PRO A 5 -11.77 5.10 -24.80
C PRO A 5 -12.27 6.55 -24.70
N ALA A 6 -12.38 7.26 -25.83
CA ALA A 6 -12.84 8.65 -25.86
C ALA A 6 -14.26 8.84 -25.27
N SER A 7 -15.09 7.79 -25.28
CA SER A 7 -16.44 7.77 -24.70
C SER A 7 -16.46 7.66 -23.17
N THR A 8 -15.33 7.37 -22.52
CA THR A 8 -15.25 7.16 -21.06
C THR A 8 -14.24 8.12 -20.45
N GLY A 9 -14.74 9.14 -19.76
CA GLY A 9 -13.92 10.09 -19.01
C GLY A 9 -13.07 9.39 -17.93
N ARG A 10 -11.88 9.95 -17.66
CA ARG A 10 -10.98 9.44 -16.60
C ARG A 10 -11.44 9.94 -15.23
N ASN A 11 -11.20 9.12 -14.21
CA ASN A 11 -11.31 9.55 -12.82
C ASN A 11 -9.95 10.10 -12.35
N PHE A 12 -9.88 11.40 -12.04
CA PHE A 12 -8.65 12.04 -11.57
C PHE A 12 -8.33 11.72 -10.11
N ASP A 13 -9.33 11.44 -9.28
CA ASP A 13 -9.09 11.01 -7.90
C ASP A 13 -8.36 9.67 -7.88
N GLU A 14 -8.67 8.77 -8.83
CA GLU A 14 -7.96 7.51 -8.99
C GLU A 14 -6.51 7.73 -9.46
N LEU A 15 -6.25 8.74 -10.28
CA LEU A 15 -4.88 9.08 -10.68
C LEU A 15 -4.05 9.53 -9.48
N LEU A 16 -4.60 10.41 -8.63
CA LEU A 16 -3.93 10.85 -7.40
C LEU A 16 -3.69 9.67 -6.45
N ARG A 17 -4.72 8.84 -6.23
CA ARG A 17 -4.64 7.66 -5.36
C ARG A 17 -3.54 6.68 -5.81
N VAL A 18 -3.40 6.47 -7.12
CA VAL A 18 -2.35 5.60 -7.68
C VAL A 18 -0.97 6.25 -7.52
N ILE A 19 -0.84 7.56 -7.66
CA ILE A 19 0.44 8.27 -7.41
C ILE A 19 0.86 8.14 -5.94
N ASP A 20 -0.07 8.34 -5.00
CA ASP A 20 0.22 8.21 -3.57
C ASP A 20 0.67 6.78 -3.22
N SER A 21 0.00 5.77 -3.79
CA SER A 21 0.41 4.37 -3.67
C SER A 21 1.82 4.12 -4.23
N LEU A 22 2.12 4.64 -5.42
CA LEU A 22 3.45 4.48 -6.04
C LEU A 22 4.56 5.12 -5.19
N GLN A 23 4.32 6.32 -4.65
CA GLN A 23 5.28 6.98 -3.77
C GLN A 23 5.48 6.20 -2.47
N LEU A 24 4.39 5.79 -1.82
CA LEU A 24 4.45 5.03 -0.58
C LEU A 24 5.22 3.71 -0.74
N THR A 25 4.92 2.95 -1.79
CA THR A 25 5.55 1.65 -2.07
C THR A 25 7.00 1.77 -2.56
N ALA A 26 7.41 2.93 -3.08
CA ALA A 26 8.79 3.19 -3.45
C ALA A 26 9.69 3.43 -2.22
N TYR A 27 9.17 4.12 -1.20
CA TYR A 27 9.95 4.49 -0.01
C TYR A 27 9.81 3.52 1.17
N HIS A 28 8.74 2.72 1.19
CA HIS A 28 8.45 1.80 2.29
C HIS A 28 8.20 0.39 1.74
N LYS A 29 8.60 -0.65 2.49
CA LYS A 29 8.42 -2.05 2.12
C LYS A 29 6.96 -2.54 2.34
N VAL A 30 6.01 -1.82 1.76
CA VAL A 30 4.56 -2.11 1.85
C VAL A 30 3.94 -2.16 0.46
N ALA A 31 2.72 -2.68 0.40
CA ALA A 31 1.82 -2.65 -0.75
C ALA A 31 0.45 -2.15 -0.31
N THR A 32 -0.22 -1.37 -1.15
CA THR A 32 -1.57 -0.86 -0.85
C THR A 32 -2.63 -1.89 -1.24
N PRO A 33 -3.55 -2.29 -0.34
CA PRO A 33 -4.61 -3.25 -0.65
C PRO A 33 -5.65 -2.69 -1.64
N ALA A 34 -6.62 -3.53 -2.03
CA ALA A 34 -7.71 -3.12 -2.90
C ALA A 34 -8.51 -1.97 -2.26
N ASN A 35 -8.88 -0.97 -3.08
CA ASN A 35 -9.59 0.24 -2.67
C ASN A 35 -8.90 1.10 -1.59
N TRP A 36 -7.62 0.87 -1.33
CA TRP A 36 -6.85 1.63 -0.36
C TRP A 36 -6.89 3.14 -0.62
N LYS A 37 -6.99 3.92 0.45
CA LYS A 37 -6.87 5.39 0.48
C LYS A 37 -5.72 5.81 1.40
N ASP A 38 -5.13 6.97 1.13
CA ASP A 38 -4.09 7.55 1.99
C ASP A 38 -4.59 7.68 3.45
N GLY A 39 -3.82 7.12 4.38
CA GLY A 39 -4.16 6.95 5.78
C GLY A 39 -4.54 5.53 6.19
N GLU A 40 -4.94 4.66 5.26
CA GLU A 40 -5.41 3.31 5.57
C GLU A 40 -4.27 2.28 5.70
N ASP A 41 -4.58 1.18 6.38
CA ASP A 41 -3.64 0.08 6.59
C ASP A 41 -3.09 -0.48 5.28
N CYS A 42 -1.81 -0.79 5.30
CA CYS A 42 -1.05 -1.33 4.18
C CYS A 42 -0.68 -2.80 4.43
N VAL A 43 -0.36 -3.52 3.37
CA VAL A 43 0.13 -4.90 3.44
C VAL A 43 1.66 -4.87 3.44
N ILE A 44 2.30 -5.58 4.37
CA ILE A 44 3.76 -5.76 4.35
C ILE A 44 4.11 -6.68 3.19
N VAL A 45 5.08 -6.28 2.35
CA VAL A 45 5.48 -7.10 1.20
C VAL A 45 5.99 -8.48 1.65
N PRO A 46 5.67 -9.56 0.93
CA PRO A 46 6.07 -10.92 1.34
C PRO A 46 7.58 -11.14 1.45
N SER A 47 8.39 -10.30 0.81
CA SER A 47 9.86 -10.38 0.85
C SER A 47 10.49 -9.93 2.17
N VAL A 48 9.75 -9.24 3.03
CA VAL A 48 10.21 -8.86 4.37
C VAL A 48 10.15 -10.07 5.30
N LYS A 49 11.24 -10.36 6.01
CA LYS A 49 11.31 -11.43 7.01
C LYS A 49 10.71 -10.96 8.33
N ASP A 50 10.14 -11.87 9.11
CA ASP A 50 9.42 -11.52 10.35
C ASP A 50 10.30 -10.83 11.40
N ASP A 51 11.60 -11.16 11.42
CA ASP A 51 12.57 -10.53 12.32
C ASP A 51 12.79 -9.03 12.00
N GLU A 52 12.70 -8.65 10.73
CA GLU A 52 12.89 -7.26 10.27
C GLU A 52 11.64 -6.40 10.49
N ILE A 53 10.46 -7.03 10.67
CA ILE A 53 9.19 -6.31 10.76
C ILE A 53 9.16 -5.35 11.94
N LYS A 54 9.69 -5.76 13.10
CA LYS A 54 9.68 -4.94 14.31
C LYS A 54 10.50 -3.66 14.16
N GLU A 55 11.58 -3.71 13.38
CA GLU A 55 12.44 -2.56 13.12
C GLU A 55 11.85 -1.64 12.06
N LEU A 56 11.33 -2.22 10.97
CA LEU A 56 10.78 -1.48 9.83
C LEU A 56 9.40 -0.88 10.11
N PHE A 57 8.60 -1.53 10.95
CA PHE A 57 7.21 -1.17 11.25
C PHE A 57 6.98 -1.06 12.76
N PRO A 58 7.50 -0.01 13.41
CA PRO A 58 7.42 0.17 14.87
C PRO A 58 5.99 0.41 15.38
N LYS A 59 5.05 0.79 14.49
CA LYS A 59 3.62 0.94 14.80
C LYS A 59 2.91 -0.41 15.02
N GLY A 60 3.62 -1.51 14.78
CA GLY A 60 3.10 -2.86 14.89
C GLY A 60 2.49 -3.37 13.59
N HIS A 61 2.17 -4.66 13.59
CA HIS A 61 1.54 -5.33 12.46
C HIS A 61 0.54 -6.37 12.98
N LYS A 62 -0.43 -6.73 12.13
CA LYS A 62 -1.41 -7.78 12.36
C LYS A 62 -1.26 -8.86 11.32
N GLU A 63 -0.88 -10.05 11.75
CA GLU A 63 -0.83 -11.22 10.89
C GLU A 63 -2.23 -11.85 10.80
N ILE A 64 -2.82 -11.86 9.60
CA ILE A 64 -4.09 -12.58 9.31
C ILE A 64 -3.76 -13.96 8.72
N LYS A 65 -2.75 -14.00 7.86
CA LYS A 65 -2.13 -15.21 7.28
C LYS A 65 -0.61 -14.94 7.14
N PRO A 66 0.23 -15.98 6.98
CA PRO A 66 1.67 -15.81 6.81
C PRO A 66 2.07 -14.86 5.66
N TYR A 67 1.27 -14.82 4.59
CA TYR A 67 1.46 -13.92 3.45
C TYR A 67 0.62 -12.62 3.53
N LEU A 68 -0.29 -12.51 4.49
CA LEU A 68 -1.20 -11.38 4.66
C LEU A 68 -0.95 -10.75 6.04
N ARG A 69 0.05 -9.87 6.05
CA ARG A 69 0.50 -9.11 7.22
C ARG A 69 0.12 -7.66 7.00
N MET A 70 -0.76 -7.12 7.84
CA MET A 70 -1.23 -5.73 7.76
C MET A 70 -0.42 -4.85 8.70
N THR A 71 -0.13 -3.62 8.31
CA THR A 71 0.51 -2.60 9.16
C THR A 71 -0.19 -1.27 8.94
N PRO A 72 -0.32 -0.42 9.98
CA PRO A 72 -0.66 0.98 9.78
C PRO A 72 0.30 1.63 8.79
N GLN A 73 -0.20 2.62 8.04
CA GLN A 73 0.61 3.31 7.04
C GLN A 73 1.88 3.93 7.67
N PRO A 74 3.09 3.61 7.19
CA PRO A 74 4.33 4.00 7.85
C PRO A 74 4.52 5.51 8.04
N ASN A 75 4.09 6.34 7.09
CA ASN A 75 4.28 7.80 7.12
C ASN A 75 3.11 8.58 7.75
N LYS A 76 2.17 7.91 8.44
CA LYS A 76 1.00 8.55 9.09
C LYS A 76 0.96 8.37 10.60
#